data_AF-A0AAD5DK57-F1
#
_entry.id   AF-A0AAD5DK57-F1
#
_cell.length_a   1.000
_cell.length_b   1.000
_cell.length_c   1.000
_cell.angle_alpha   90.00
_cell.angle_beta   90.00
_cell.angle_gamma   90.00
#
_symmetry.space_group_name_H-M   'P 1'
#
loop_
_entity.id
_entity.type
_entity.pdbx_description
1 polymer ?
#
loop_
_entity_poly.entity_id
_entity_poly.type
_entity_poly.pdbx_seq_one_letter_code
_entity_poly.pdbx_strand_id
1 'polypeptide(L)'
;MSRTLASCAARLLQRAATQFASPGSLATAAAAVTQPVCSFPTRSFAAAAAQGGKRLQPVVLQLQGAAAARAATAAGCTGGTATGLAVAAAAARQQSRGFARYLQFQPRHVRRWDANPDHVLYGLMGLNVAGWLAWQVWPRQMNKHAVVSIESLQSGRLWTAVTAAFSHVSPMHLGANLLGLYFFGRDVGHLFGGRKLLLLYLAGGVAGSLAHCGWYFYQSCKHGEGRFGRARWFGFAPSALGASAAVNALAVVDILLFPTRTILLYGIIPMPAALLGALWLLRDVSGAFGGGSSIAHAGHLGGAATGLAFFLAYRRGLIRPRGW
;
A
#
# COMPACT_ATOMS: atom_id res chain seq x y z
N MET A 1 -12.42 23.40 -7.60
CA MET A 1 -11.63 22.69 -6.57
C MET A 1 -10.26 22.19 -7.07
N SER A 2 -10.08 21.79 -8.33
CA SER A 2 -8.79 21.29 -8.86
C SER A 2 -7.70 22.37 -9.03
N ARG A 3 -8.07 23.61 -9.40
CA ARG A 3 -7.11 24.69 -9.69
C ARG A 3 -6.31 25.14 -8.45
N THR A 4 -6.89 25.08 -7.26
CA THR A 4 -6.23 25.49 -6.00
C THR A 4 -5.20 24.46 -5.52
N LEU A 5 -5.52 23.17 -5.63
CA LEU A 5 -4.57 22.09 -5.31
C LEU A 5 -3.43 22.04 -6.32
N ALA A 6 -3.72 22.17 -7.61
CA ALA A 6 -2.70 22.19 -8.66
C ALA A 6 -1.75 23.39 -8.50
N SER A 7 -2.26 24.58 -8.19
CA SER A 7 -1.42 25.77 -7.96
C SER A 7 -0.62 25.70 -6.66
N CYS A 8 -1.15 25.06 -5.61
CA CYS A 8 -0.43 24.82 -4.36
C CYS A 8 0.70 23.78 -4.55
N ALA A 9 0.41 22.67 -5.24
CA ALA A 9 1.38 21.63 -5.59
C ALA A 9 2.47 22.16 -6.53
N ALA A 10 2.12 22.95 -7.54
CA ALA A 10 3.07 23.59 -8.45
C ALA A 10 4.05 24.51 -7.71
N ARG A 11 3.56 25.37 -6.81
CA ARG A 11 4.42 26.24 -5.97
C ARG A 11 5.38 25.45 -5.08
N LEU A 12 4.98 24.25 -4.66
CA LEU A 12 5.76 23.41 -3.76
C LEU A 12 6.80 22.57 -4.52
N LEU A 13 6.45 22.07 -5.71
CA LEU A 13 7.40 21.48 -6.66
C LEU A 13 8.44 22.50 -7.13
N GLN A 14 8.02 23.74 -7.37
CA GLN A 14 8.92 24.82 -7.77
C GLN A 14 9.89 25.19 -6.64
N ARG A 15 9.44 25.18 -5.37
CA ARG A 15 10.31 25.38 -4.20
C ARG A 15 11.26 24.21 -3.91
N ALA A 16 10.77 22.98 -4.06
CA ALA A 16 11.62 21.79 -3.97
C ALA A 16 12.69 21.79 -5.08
N ALA A 17 12.30 22.14 -6.31
CA ALA A 17 13.23 22.28 -7.43
C ALA A 17 14.29 23.37 -7.16
N THR A 18 13.95 24.50 -6.55
CA THR A 18 14.93 25.55 -6.19
C THR A 18 15.88 25.15 -5.05
N GLN A 19 15.53 24.17 -4.21
CA GLN A 19 16.43 23.66 -3.17
C GLN A 19 17.37 22.56 -3.68
N PHE A 20 17.06 21.93 -4.81
CA PHE A 20 17.83 20.81 -5.38
C PHE A 20 18.55 21.15 -6.71
N ALA A 21 18.24 22.29 -7.34
CA ALA A 21 18.88 22.69 -8.59
C ALA A 21 20.08 23.62 -8.34
N SER A 22 21.30 23.12 -8.57
CA SER A 22 22.40 23.99 -9.00
C SER A 22 22.05 24.66 -10.33
N PRO A 23 22.49 25.89 -10.64
CA PRO A 23 21.93 26.74 -11.72
C PRO A 23 22.04 26.25 -13.17
N GLY A 24 22.49 25.02 -13.43
CA GLY A 24 22.82 24.53 -14.79
C GLY A 24 21.85 23.53 -15.43
N SER A 25 20.84 22.97 -14.73
CA SER A 25 20.08 21.81 -15.25
C SER A 25 18.67 22.10 -15.76
N LEU A 26 18.23 23.36 -15.78
CA LEU A 26 16.85 23.72 -16.15
C LEU A 26 16.60 23.81 -17.68
N ALA A 27 17.65 23.80 -18.50
CA ALA A 27 17.51 23.94 -19.96
C ALA A 27 17.13 22.63 -20.68
N THR A 28 17.37 21.45 -20.09
CA THR A 28 17.28 20.18 -20.82
C THR A 28 15.94 19.43 -20.64
N ALA A 29 15.12 19.80 -19.65
CA ALA A 29 13.87 19.10 -19.36
C ALA A 29 12.62 19.68 -20.05
N ALA A 30 12.72 20.88 -20.65
CA ALA A 30 11.58 21.58 -21.25
C ALA A 30 11.26 21.14 -22.70
N ALA A 31 12.06 20.27 -23.31
CA ALA A 31 11.90 19.88 -24.72
C ALA A 31 11.11 18.56 -24.95
N ALA A 32 10.61 17.90 -23.90
CA ALA A 32 10.01 16.56 -24.03
C ALA A 32 8.46 16.52 -23.96
N VAL A 33 7.75 17.66 -23.94
CA VAL A 33 6.29 17.69 -23.76
C VAL A 33 5.59 18.52 -24.84
N THR A 34 5.86 18.23 -26.11
CA THR A 34 5.06 18.78 -27.23
C THR A 34 5.16 17.90 -28.49
N GLN A 35 4.39 16.81 -28.57
CA GLN A 35 3.95 16.22 -29.85
C GLN A 35 2.61 15.45 -29.66
N PRO A 36 1.58 15.67 -30.52
CA PRO A 36 0.38 14.85 -30.56
C PRO A 36 0.61 13.65 -31.49
N VAL A 37 0.38 12.42 -31.03
CA VAL A 37 0.48 11.21 -31.87
C VAL A 37 -0.91 10.64 -32.12
N CYS A 38 -1.46 10.96 -33.29
CA CYS A 38 -2.50 10.19 -33.96
C CYS A 38 -1.88 9.57 -35.22
N SER A 39 -1.62 8.26 -35.23
CA SER A 39 -1.55 7.42 -36.45
C SER A 39 -1.22 5.97 -36.08
N PHE A 40 -2.05 5.06 -36.58
CA PHE A 40 -1.85 3.60 -36.55
C PHE A 40 -1.10 3.17 -37.81
N PRO A 41 -0.02 2.36 -37.73
CA PRO A 41 0.49 1.62 -38.87
C PRO A 41 0.21 0.11 -38.75
N THR A 42 -0.56 -0.44 -39.68
CA THR A 42 -0.96 -1.86 -39.78
C THR A 42 -0.04 -2.72 -40.65
N ARG A 43 1.28 -2.49 -40.70
CA ARG A 43 2.16 -3.24 -41.62
C ARG A 43 3.41 -3.92 -41.07
N SER A 44 3.66 -3.95 -39.76
CA SER A 44 4.93 -4.52 -39.25
C SER A 44 4.85 -5.91 -38.60
N PHE A 45 3.67 -6.56 -38.56
CA PHE A 45 3.57 -7.90 -37.95
C PHE A 45 3.98 -9.07 -38.86
N ALA A 46 4.04 -8.88 -40.17
CA ALA A 46 4.39 -9.96 -41.09
C ALA A 46 5.90 -10.29 -41.12
N ALA A 47 6.77 -9.33 -40.78
CA ALA A 47 8.22 -9.51 -40.88
C ALA A 47 8.86 -10.17 -39.63
N ALA A 48 8.23 -10.08 -38.46
CA ALA A 48 8.77 -10.64 -37.22
C ALA A 48 8.55 -12.16 -37.06
N ALA A 49 7.67 -12.76 -37.88
CA ALA A 49 7.38 -14.19 -37.80
C ALA A 49 8.42 -15.08 -38.51
N ALA A 50 9.31 -14.51 -39.33
CA ALA A 50 10.26 -15.27 -40.13
C ALA A 50 11.60 -15.60 -39.42
N GLN A 51 11.87 -15.04 -38.23
CA GLN A 51 13.17 -15.17 -37.55
C GLN A 51 13.14 -15.82 -36.15
N GLY A 52 11.99 -16.32 -35.68
CA GLY A 52 11.85 -16.96 -34.37
C GLY A 52 11.81 -18.50 -34.44
N GLY A 53 12.96 -19.15 -34.27
CA GLY A 53 13.13 -20.60 -34.42
C GLY A 53 12.19 -21.49 -33.59
N LYS A 54 11.83 -22.65 -34.16
CA LYS A 54 11.30 -23.96 -33.67
C LYS A 54 10.58 -24.13 -32.30
N ARG A 55 10.37 -23.10 -31.48
CA ARG A 55 9.66 -23.14 -30.18
C ARG A 55 8.33 -22.38 -30.17
N LEU A 56 8.00 -21.64 -31.23
CA LEU A 56 6.74 -20.90 -31.37
C LEU A 56 5.74 -21.55 -32.34
N GLN A 57 6.12 -22.64 -33.01
CA GLN A 57 5.25 -23.39 -33.93
C GLN A 57 3.87 -23.76 -33.33
N PRO A 58 3.72 -24.18 -32.06
CA PRO A 58 2.39 -24.52 -31.55
C PRO A 58 1.50 -23.28 -31.31
N VAL A 59 2.08 -22.10 -31.05
CA VAL A 59 1.34 -20.85 -30.82
C VAL A 59 0.85 -20.26 -32.14
N VAL A 60 1.69 -20.32 -33.19
CA VAL A 60 1.32 -19.83 -34.54
C VAL A 60 0.24 -20.72 -35.17
N LEU A 61 0.32 -22.06 -35.03
CA LEU A 61 -0.74 -22.98 -35.49
C LEU A 61 -2.08 -22.74 -34.76
N GLN A 62 -2.05 -22.42 -33.46
CA GLN A 62 -3.27 -22.20 -32.68
C GLN A 62 -3.95 -20.86 -33.00
N LEU A 63 -3.19 -19.82 -33.31
CA LEU A 63 -3.75 -18.54 -33.76
C LEU A 63 -4.39 -18.66 -35.15
N GLN A 64 -3.82 -19.47 -36.04
CA GLN A 64 -4.42 -19.79 -37.33
C GLN A 64 -5.73 -20.58 -37.18
N GLY A 65 -5.78 -21.55 -36.25
CA GLY A 65 -7.00 -22.31 -35.95
C GLY A 65 -8.12 -21.45 -35.35
N ALA A 66 -7.78 -20.52 -34.45
CA ALA A 66 -8.76 -19.60 -33.85
C ALA A 66 -9.27 -18.54 -34.84
N ALA A 67 -8.42 -18.09 -35.77
CA ALA A 67 -8.83 -17.20 -36.86
C ALA A 67 -9.71 -17.91 -37.89
N ALA A 68 -9.40 -19.16 -38.25
CA ALA A 68 -10.22 -19.99 -39.16
C ALA A 68 -11.60 -20.29 -38.55
N ALA A 69 -11.67 -20.59 -37.24
CA ALA A 69 -12.93 -20.81 -36.54
C ALA A 69 -13.81 -19.55 -36.51
N ARG A 70 -13.21 -18.37 -36.30
CA ARG A 70 -13.92 -17.07 -36.36
C ARG A 70 -14.36 -16.69 -37.77
N ALA A 71 -13.56 -17.02 -38.79
CA ALA A 71 -13.95 -16.83 -40.20
C ALA A 71 -15.13 -17.72 -40.60
N ALA A 72 -15.17 -18.96 -40.13
CA ALA A 72 -16.30 -19.88 -40.36
C ALA A 72 -17.60 -19.42 -39.68
N THR A 73 -17.51 -18.74 -38.52
CA THR A 73 -18.70 -18.17 -37.85
C THR A 73 -19.18 -16.89 -38.54
N ALA A 74 -18.28 -16.09 -39.11
CA ALA A 74 -18.61 -14.86 -39.85
C ALA A 74 -19.18 -15.13 -41.25
N ALA A 75 -18.86 -16.28 -41.87
CA ALA A 75 -19.32 -16.65 -43.21
C ALA A 75 -20.72 -17.29 -43.26
N GLY A 76 -21.44 -17.40 -42.13
CA GLY A 76 -22.83 -17.90 -42.12
C GLY A 76 -23.00 -19.38 -42.50
N CYS A 77 -21.94 -20.19 -42.43
CA CYS A 77 -22.04 -21.63 -42.68
C CYS A 77 -22.64 -22.37 -41.45
N THR A 78 -23.88 -22.09 -41.09
CA THR A 78 -24.61 -22.85 -40.06
C THR A 78 -25.32 -24.04 -40.68
N GLY A 79 -24.54 -25.06 -41.07
CA GLY A 79 -25.03 -26.38 -41.44
C GLY A 79 -24.81 -27.45 -40.37
N GLY A 80 -24.52 -27.06 -39.12
CA GLY A 80 -24.17 -27.97 -38.03
C GLY A 80 -25.28 -28.05 -36.98
N THR A 81 -25.80 -29.25 -36.74
CA THR A 81 -26.72 -29.57 -35.64
C THR A 81 -26.15 -29.11 -34.29
N ALA A 82 -27.03 -28.82 -33.31
CA ALA A 82 -26.67 -28.32 -31.97
C ALA A 82 -25.53 -29.10 -31.27
N THR A 83 -25.32 -30.36 -31.67
CA THR A 83 -24.23 -31.24 -31.28
C THR A 83 -22.84 -30.69 -31.65
N GLY A 84 -22.66 -30.04 -32.80
CA GLY A 84 -21.37 -29.51 -33.26
C GLY A 84 -20.86 -28.33 -32.45
N LEU A 85 -21.76 -27.42 -32.08
CA LEU A 85 -21.47 -26.29 -31.19
C LEU A 85 -21.13 -26.75 -29.76
N ALA A 86 -21.81 -27.79 -29.26
CA ALA A 86 -21.53 -28.37 -27.95
C ALA A 86 -20.14 -29.04 -27.90
N VAL A 87 -19.75 -29.76 -28.95
CA VAL A 87 -18.43 -30.40 -29.05
C VAL A 87 -17.32 -29.35 -29.16
N ALA A 88 -17.50 -28.29 -29.95
CA ALA A 88 -16.54 -27.19 -30.05
C ALA A 88 -16.38 -26.43 -28.70
N ALA A 89 -17.48 -26.20 -27.98
CA ALA A 89 -17.45 -25.60 -26.65
C ALA A 89 -16.79 -26.52 -25.60
N ALA A 90 -17.02 -27.83 -25.68
CA ALA A 90 -16.38 -28.82 -24.82
C ALA A 90 -14.86 -28.89 -25.07
N ALA A 91 -14.43 -28.88 -26.34
CA ALA A 91 -13.01 -28.84 -26.71
C ALA A 91 -12.33 -27.56 -26.22
N ALA A 92 -12.97 -26.39 -26.37
CA ALA A 92 -12.46 -25.12 -25.84
C ALA A 92 -12.35 -25.10 -24.30
N ARG A 93 -13.31 -25.73 -23.59
CA ARG A 93 -13.26 -25.90 -22.13
C ARG A 93 -12.18 -26.88 -21.68
N GLN A 94 -11.92 -27.94 -22.45
CA GLN A 94 -10.87 -28.91 -22.13
C GLN A 94 -9.47 -28.32 -22.38
N GLN A 95 -9.31 -27.49 -23.41
CA GLN A 95 -8.05 -26.83 -23.74
C GLN A 95 -7.69 -25.70 -22.76
N SER A 96 -8.68 -24.95 -22.26
CA SER A 96 -8.47 -23.97 -21.18
C SER A 96 -8.11 -24.62 -19.83
N ARG A 97 -8.63 -25.83 -19.54
CA ARG A 97 -8.23 -26.62 -18.37
C ARG A 97 -6.79 -27.16 -18.48
N GLY A 98 -6.35 -27.54 -19.69
CA GLY A 98 -4.98 -27.94 -19.96
C GLY A 98 -3.97 -26.79 -19.79
N PHE A 99 -4.33 -25.59 -20.28
CA PHE A 99 -3.53 -24.38 -20.10
C PHE A 99 -3.47 -23.93 -18.62
N ALA A 100 -4.57 -24.05 -17.88
CA ALA A 100 -4.59 -23.81 -16.44
C ALA A 100 -3.67 -24.79 -15.67
N ARG A 101 -3.55 -26.05 -16.10
CA ARG A 101 -2.57 -27.01 -15.56
C ARG A 101 -1.13 -26.70 -15.98
N TYR A 102 -0.90 -26.19 -17.19
CA TYR A 102 0.45 -25.83 -17.63
C TYR A 102 0.98 -24.55 -16.96
N LEU A 103 0.07 -23.65 -16.56
CA LEU A 103 0.38 -22.49 -15.70
C LEU A 103 0.46 -22.84 -14.21
N GLN A 104 0.14 -24.07 -13.79
CA GLN A 104 0.53 -24.60 -12.47
C GLN A 104 2.00 -25.00 -12.45
N PHE A 105 2.87 -24.08 -12.89
CA PHE A 105 4.28 -24.12 -12.59
C PHE A 105 4.41 -23.98 -11.07
N GLN A 106 4.32 -25.10 -10.36
CA GLN A 106 4.65 -25.22 -8.94
C GLN A 106 6.08 -24.72 -8.80
N PRO A 107 6.33 -23.51 -8.26
CA PRO A 107 7.70 -23.07 -8.08
C PRO A 107 8.31 -24.05 -7.08
N ARG A 108 9.25 -24.87 -7.57
CA ARG A 108 10.14 -25.70 -6.76
C ARG A 108 10.52 -24.93 -5.51
N HIS A 109 10.32 -25.53 -4.34
CA HIS A 109 10.67 -25.05 -3.00
C HIS A 109 11.79 -23.99 -2.99
N VAL A 110 11.44 -22.73 -3.30
CA VAL A 110 12.24 -21.61 -2.90
C VAL A 110 11.97 -21.56 -1.41
N ARG A 111 12.95 -21.87 -0.56
CA ARG A 111 12.86 -21.63 0.88
C ARG A 111 12.48 -20.16 1.04
N ARG A 112 11.18 -19.87 1.10
CA ARG A 112 10.68 -18.56 1.42
C ARG A 112 11.19 -18.33 2.83
N TRP A 113 12.08 -17.36 2.98
CA TRP A 113 12.44 -16.80 4.28
C TRP A 113 11.13 -16.44 4.98
N ASP A 114 10.67 -17.33 5.86
CA ASP A 114 9.52 -17.11 6.71
C ASP A 114 10.03 -17.11 8.13
N ALA A 115 10.54 -15.94 8.53
CA ALA A 115 11.04 -15.69 9.87
C ALA A 115 9.98 -16.15 10.90
N ASN A 116 10.45 -16.67 12.03
CA ASN A 116 9.55 -17.04 13.11
C ASN A 116 8.71 -15.81 13.49
N PRO A 117 7.36 -15.88 13.40
CA PRO A 117 6.50 -14.75 13.71
C PRO A 117 6.71 -14.21 15.12
N ASP A 118 7.03 -15.06 16.09
CA ASP A 118 7.30 -14.62 17.47
C ASP A 118 8.58 -13.78 17.54
N HIS A 119 9.65 -14.20 16.84
CA HIS A 119 10.89 -13.43 16.82
C HIS A 119 10.70 -12.07 16.15
N VAL A 120 9.89 -12.00 15.08
CA VAL A 120 9.55 -10.74 14.43
C VAL A 120 8.72 -9.86 15.35
N LEU A 121 7.70 -10.43 16.00
CA LEU A 121 6.82 -9.69 16.91
C LEU A 121 7.60 -9.09 18.07
N TYR A 122 8.37 -9.90 18.80
CA TYR A 122 9.16 -9.43 19.93
C TYR A 122 10.30 -8.52 19.49
N GLY A 123 10.87 -8.72 18.30
CA GLY A 123 11.84 -7.81 17.70
C GLY A 123 11.23 -6.42 17.42
N LEU A 124 10.03 -6.36 16.85
CA LEU A 124 9.30 -5.09 16.65
C LEU A 124 8.98 -4.41 17.98
N MET A 125 8.53 -5.16 18.98
CA MET A 125 8.28 -4.61 20.33
C MET A 125 9.57 -4.06 20.95
N GLY A 126 10.66 -4.82 20.89
CA GLY A 126 11.98 -4.41 21.39
C GLY A 126 12.51 -3.15 20.70
N LEU A 127 12.32 -3.02 19.37
CA LEU A 127 12.71 -1.81 18.64
C LEU A 127 11.91 -0.57 19.06
N ASN A 128 10.62 -0.72 19.38
CA ASN A 128 9.82 0.38 19.90
C ASN A 128 10.26 0.80 21.32
N VAL A 129 10.59 -0.17 22.17
CA VAL A 129 11.17 0.11 23.51
C VAL A 129 12.52 0.81 23.36
N ALA A 130 13.39 0.34 22.47
CA ALA A 130 14.67 0.98 22.18
C ALA A 130 14.49 2.41 21.66
N GLY A 131 13.51 2.64 20.79
CA GLY A 131 13.16 3.98 20.32
C GLY A 131 12.72 4.90 21.47
N TRP A 132 11.86 4.42 22.37
CA TRP A 132 11.47 5.18 23.57
C TRP A 132 12.65 5.47 24.51
N LEU A 133 13.57 4.52 24.70
CA LEU A 133 14.80 4.75 25.47
C LEU A 133 15.70 5.80 24.82
N ALA A 134 15.83 5.77 23.49
CA ALA A 134 16.58 6.77 22.74
C ALA A 134 15.97 8.18 22.90
N TRP A 135 14.65 8.31 23.07
CA TRP A 135 14.01 9.58 23.42
C TRP A 135 14.44 10.13 24.79
N GLN A 136 14.77 9.26 25.75
CA GLN A 136 15.24 9.68 27.07
C GLN A 136 16.68 10.19 27.04
N VAL A 137 17.53 9.60 26.18
CA VAL A 137 18.96 9.93 26.11
C VAL A 137 19.27 11.05 25.11
N TRP A 138 18.63 11.02 23.94
CA TRP A 138 18.92 11.94 22.83
C TRP A 138 17.68 12.61 22.24
N PRO A 139 16.90 13.36 23.04
CA PRO A 139 15.63 13.95 22.59
C PRO A 139 15.77 14.90 21.40
N ARG A 140 16.90 15.63 21.29
CA ARG A 140 17.16 16.54 20.15
C ARG A 140 17.38 15.77 18.85
N GLN A 141 18.17 14.70 18.90
CA GLN A 141 18.44 13.85 17.74
C GLN A 141 17.19 13.08 17.33
N MET A 142 16.41 12.59 18.30
CA MET A 142 15.15 11.90 18.02
C MET A 142 14.12 12.82 17.36
N ASN A 143 13.98 14.06 17.83
CA ASN A 143 13.13 15.05 17.15
C ASN A 143 13.51 15.26 15.68
N LYS A 144 14.81 15.27 15.38
CA LYS A 144 15.31 15.55 14.02
C LYS A 144 15.20 14.34 13.08
N HIS A 145 15.38 13.12 13.60
CA HIS A 145 15.58 11.92 12.78
C HIS A 145 14.50 10.84 12.94
N ALA A 146 13.66 10.94 13.97
CA ALA A 146 12.72 9.90 14.37
C ALA A 146 11.26 10.39 14.41
N VAL A 147 11.00 11.60 13.91
CA VAL A 147 9.67 12.19 13.77
C VAL A 147 9.44 12.56 12.32
N VAL A 148 8.25 12.27 11.79
CA VAL A 148 7.88 12.64 10.42
C VAL A 148 7.15 13.97 10.40
N SER A 149 7.53 14.85 9.47
CA SER A 149 6.83 16.08 9.13
C SER A 149 6.94 16.33 7.61
N ILE A 150 6.22 17.32 7.09
CA ILE A 150 6.36 17.71 5.68
C ILE A 150 7.80 18.15 5.37
N GLU A 151 8.42 18.89 6.28
CA GLU A 151 9.76 19.44 6.16
C GLU A 151 10.81 18.34 6.22
N SER A 152 10.63 17.31 7.05
CA SER A 152 11.54 16.16 7.06
C SER A 152 11.55 15.46 5.70
N LEU A 153 10.38 15.24 5.11
CA LEU A 153 10.27 14.63 3.78
C LEU A 153 10.82 15.54 2.67
N GLN A 154 10.52 16.84 2.69
CA GLN A 154 11.00 17.81 1.69
C GLN A 154 12.52 18.00 1.72
N SER A 155 13.13 17.93 2.91
CA SER A 155 14.58 18.04 3.07
C SER A 155 15.32 16.72 2.81
N GLY A 156 14.67 15.73 2.21
CA GLY A 156 15.27 14.44 1.83
C GLY A 156 15.40 13.43 2.97
N ARG A 157 14.89 13.71 4.18
CA ARG A 157 14.91 12.78 5.32
C ARG A 157 13.79 11.74 5.23
N LEU A 158 13.77 10.97 4.13
CA LEU A 158 12.72 10.00 3.84
C LEU A 158 12.66 8.87 4.89
N TRP A 159 13.76 8.57 5.56
CA TRP A 159 13.80 7.58 6.65
C TRP A 159 12.85 7.93 7.80
N THR A 160 12.50 9.20 7.99
CA THR A 160 11.54 9.62 9.03
C THR A 160 10.17 8.97 8.88
N ALA A 161 9.76 8.60 7.66
CA ALA A 161 8.51 7.87 7.43
C ALA A 161 8.52 6.44 8.04
N VAL A 162 9.71 5.87 8.24
CA VAL A 162 9.89 4.57 8.88
C VAL A 162 10.22 4.74 10.36
N THR A 163 11.18 5.61 10.71
CA THR A 163 11.63 5.79 12.10
C THR A 163 10.56 6.40 13.01
N ALA A 164 9.60 7.15 12.44
CA ALA A 164 8.42 7.62 13.18
C ALA A 164 7.59 6.47 13.76
N ALA A 165 7.51 5.32 13.06
CA ALA A 165 6.75 4.16 13.53
C ALA A 165 7.37 3.44 14.74
N PHE A 166 8.59 3.83 15.15
CA PHE A 166 9.31 3.28 16.31
C PHE A 166 9.57 4.34 17.39
N SER A 167 8.96 5.53 17.27
CA SER A 167 9.24 6.67 18.14
C SER A 167 8.10 6.97 19.10
N HIS A 168 8.41 7.04 20.39
CA HIS A 168 7.44 7.34 21.45
C HIS A 168 8.07 8.26 22.49
N VAL A 169 7.41 9.39 22.76
CA VAL A 169 7.81 10.32 23.83
C VAL A 169 7.22 9.96 25.20
N SER A 170 6.04 9.32 25.22
CA SER A 170 5.32 8.99 26.46
C SER A 170 5.27 7.48 26.70
N PRO A 171 5.51 7.00 27.93
CA PRO A 171 5.44 5.58 28.27
C PRO A 171 4.03 5.01 28.09
N MET A 172 2.98 5.80 28.35
CA MET A 172 1.59 5.35 28.14
C MET A 172 1.30 5.15 26.64
N HIS A 173 1.79 6.05 25.80
CA HIS A 173 1.66 5.93 24.35
C HIS A 173 2.41 4.71 23.81
N LEU A 174 3.60 4.42 24.36
CA LEU A 174 4.33 3.19 24.06
C LEU A 174 3.53 1.96 24.50
N GLY A 175 3.08 1.92 25.76
CA GLY A 175 2.37 0.79 26.34
C GLY A 175 1.12 0.41 25.55
N ALA A 176 0.30 1.38 25.17
CA ALA A 176 -0.91 1.14 24.36
C ALA A 176 -0.57 0.54 22.98
N ASN A 177 0.49 1.03 22.33
CA ASN A 177 0.93 0.50 21.04
C ASN A 177 1.53 -0.91 21.15
N LEU A 178 2.33 -1.18 22.17
CA LEU A 178 2.89 -2.51 22.40
C LEU A 178 1.81 -3.53 22.73
N LEU A 179 0.78 -3.13 23.48
CA LEU A 179 -0.38 -3.97 23.77
C LEU A 179 -1.13 -4.34 22.49
N GLY A 180 -1.44 -3.33 21.64
CA GLY A 180 -2.09 -3.57 20.36
C GLY A 180 -1.22 -4.40 19.40
N LEU A 181 0.09 -4.12 19.33
CA LEU A 181 1.04 -4.89 18.54
C LEU A 181 1.09 -6.35 19.01
N TYR A 182 1.11 -6.60 20.32
CA TYR A 182 1.12 -7.96 20.86
C TYR A 182 -0.12 -8.74 20.44
N PHE A 183 -1.33 -8.20 20.68
CA PHE A 183 -2.56 -8.93 20.37
C PHE A 183 -2.78 -9.10 18.86
N PHE A 184 -2.81 -8.01 18.10
CA PHE A 184 -3.12 -8.06 16.68
C PHE A 184 -1.94 -8.61 15.86
N GLY A 185 -0.70 -8.27 16.23
CA GLY A 185 0.49 -8.73 15.55
C GLY A 185 0.76 -10.22 15.74
N ARG A 186 0.43 -10.79 16.91
CA ARG A 186 0.53 -12.25 17.13
C ARG A 186 -0.39 -13.02 16.20
N ASP A 187 -1.66 -12.64 16.13
CA ASP A 187 -2.65 -13.33 15.30
C ASP A 187 -2.32 -13.25 13.81
N VAL A 188 -1.96 -12.05 13.34
CA VAL A 188 -1.49 -11.85 11.96
C VAL A 188 -0.21 -12.63 11.69
N GLY A 189 0.74 -12.62 12.63
CA GLY A 189 2.02 -13.34 12.50
C GLY A 189 1.85 -14.86 12.44
N HIS A 190 1.03 -15.44 13.32
CA HIS A 190 0.78 -16.88 13.35
C HIS A 190 0.00 -17.35 12.11
N LEU A 191 -0.91 -16.53 11.60
CA LEU A 191 -1.68 -16.87 10.41
C LEU A 191 -0.88 -16.69 9.10
N PHE A 192 -0.15 -15.59 8.97
CA PHE A 192 0.49 -15.19 7.70
C PHE A 192 2.01 -15.36 7.66
N GLY A 193 2.66 -15.63 8.79
CA GLY A 193 4.10 -15.76 8.92
C GLY A 193 4.81 -14.43 9.24
N GLY A 194 6.01 -14.53 9.84
CA GLY A 194 6.74 -13.37 10.37
C GLY A 194 7.15 -12.36 9.30
N ARG A 195 7.44 -12.80 8.07
CA ARG A 195 7.76 -11.88 6.97
C ARG A 195 6.58 -10.95 6.64
N LYS A 196 5.35 -11.49 6.61
CA LYS A 196 4.18 -10.70 6.25
C LYS A 196 3.78 -9.76 7.39
N LEU A 197 3.94 -10.21 8.64
CA LEU A 197 3.83 -9.36 9.83
C LEU A 197 4.77 -8.14 9.73
N LEU A 198 6.06 -8.38 9.48
CA LEU A 198 7.05 -7.30 9.36
C LEU A 198 6.70 -6.32 8.24
N LEU A 199 6.39 -6.85 7.05
CA LEU A 199 6.05 -6.01 5.89
C LEU A 199 4.76 -5.20 6.12
N LEU A 200 3.74 -5.80 6.74
CA LEU A 200 2.49 -5.10 7.03
C LEU A 200 2.69 -4.01 8.09
N TYR A 201 3.48 -4.29 9.13
CA TYR A 201 3.85 -3.28 10.13
C TYR A 201 4.57 -2.09 9.48
N LEU A 202 5.62 -2.35 8.70
CA LEU A 202 6.40 -1.29 8.03
C LEU A 202 5.56 -0.53 7.00
N ALA A 203 4.77 -1.24 6.18
CA ALA A 203 3.89 -0.62 5.19
C ALA A 203 2.84 0.26 5.86
N GLY A 204 2.22 -0.20 6.96
CA GLY A 204 1.25 0.57 7.72
C GLY A 204 1.84 1.84 8.34
N GLY A 205 3.06 1.74 8.91
CA GLY A 205 3.78 2.89 9.46
C GLY A 205 4.15 3.94 8.39
N VAL A 206 4.68 3.50 7.24
CA VAL A 206 5.01 4.39 6.12
C VAL A 206 3.76 5.02 5.53
N ALA A 207 2.71 4.23 5.26
CA ALA A 207 1.45 4.73 4.72
C ALA A 207 0.79 5.74 5.68
N GLY A 208 0.85 5.48 6.99
CA GLY A 208 0.37 6.42 8.00
C GLY A 208 1.17 7.73 8.00
N SER A 209 2.49 7.66 7.92
CA SER A 209 3.35 8.84 7.82
C SER A 209 3.02 9.69 6.58
N LEU A 210 2.84 9.04 5.43
CA LEU A 210 2.47 9.70 4.18
C LEU A 210 1.06 10.28 4.23
N ALA A 211 0.09 9.56 4.80
CA ALA A 211 -1.28 10.03 4.94
C ALA A 211 -1.37 11.24 5.89
N HIS A 212 -0.60 11.24 6.99
CA HIS A 212 -0.48 12.39 7.89
C HIS A 212 0.05 13.63 7.15
N CYS A 213 1.20 13.52 6.50
CA CYS A 213 1.80 14.62 5.76
C CYS A 213 0.91 15.10 4.59
N GLY A 214 0.31 14.16 3.84
CA GLY A 214 -0.58 14.47 2.73
C GLY A 214 -1.87 15.18 3.18
N TRP A 215 -2.47 14.73 4.28
CA TRP A 215 -3.64 15.38 4.87
C TRP A 215 -3.32 16.78 5.37
N TYR A 216 -2.19 16.93 6.06
CA TYR A 216 -1.75 18.24 6.53
C TYR A 216 -1.46 19.21 5.37
N PHE A 217 -0.83 18.72 4.31
CA PHE A 217 -0.61 19.49 3.08
C PHE A 217 -1.95 19.93 2.45
N TYR A 218 -2.90 19.01 2.33
CA TYR A 218 -4.24 19.31 1.81
C TYR A 218 -4.95 20.40 2.62
N GLN A 219 -4.97 20.28 3.95
CA GLN A 219 -5.61 21.27 4.83
C GLN A 219 -4.93 22.64 4.73
N SER A 220 -3.60 22.68 4.62
CA SER A 220 -2.82 23.91 4.42
C SER A 220 -3.21 24.63 3.14
N CYS A 221 -3.44 23.89 2.03
CA CYS A 221 -3.89 24.49 0.77
C CYS A 221 -5.37 24.92 0.79
N LYS A 222 -6.21 24.31 1.64
CA LYS A 222 -7.66 24.59 1.68
C LYS A 222 -8.03 25.79 2.55
N HIS A 223 -7.36 25.97 3.70
CA HIS A 223 -7.76 26.97 4.70
C HIS A 223 -6.89 28.24 4.70
N GLY A 224 -5.91 28.34 3.79
CA GLY A 224 -4.96 29.46 3.76
C GLY A 224 -4.07 29.49 5.02
N GLU A 225 -3.10 30.41 5.03
CA GLU A 225 -2.08 30.48 6.09
C GLU A 225 -2.62 30.84 7.49
N GLY A 226 -3.89 31.26 7.61
CA GLY A 226 -4.44 31.87 8.82
C GLY A 226 -4.52 30.97 10.06
N ARG A 227 -4.82 29.66 9.89
CA ARG A 227 -4.92 28.68 11.01
C ARG A 227 -3.72 27.75 11.13
N PHE A 228 -3.15 27.32 10.00
CA PHE A 228 -2.03 26.35 9.96
C PHE A 228 -0.74 26.92 9.38
N GLY A 229 -0.81 28.04 8.64
CA GLY A 229 0.37 28.72 8.11
C GLY A 229 1.20 29.41 9.19
N ARG A 230 0.59 29.93 10.27
CA ARG A 230 1.36 30.46 11.41
C ARG A 230 2.36 29.45 11.99
N ALA A 231 1.94 28.20 12.15
CA ALA A 231 2.82 27.13 12.64
C ALA A 231 3.98 26.87 11.66
N ARG A 232 3.74 26.99 10.33
CA ARG A 232 4.77 26.92 9.29
C ARG A 232 5.73 28.12 9.29
N TRP A 233 5.24 29.33 9.53
CA TRP A 233 6.05 30.57 9.59
C TRP A 233 6.97 30.60 10.82
N PHE A 234 6.58 29.94 11.91
CA PHE A 234 7.40 29.82 13.13
C PHE A 234 8.19 28.51 13.23
N GLY A 235 8.23 27.68 12.19
CA GLY A 235 9.05 26.46 12.16
C GLY A 235 8.48 25.24 12.91
N PHE A 236 7.19 25.26 13.27
CA PHE A 236 6.47 24.17 13.91
C PHE A 236 5.48 23.54 12.95
N ALA A 237 5.94 22.68 12.05
CA ALA A 237 4.98 21.82 11.36
C ALA A 237 4.48 20.74 12.31
N PRO A 238 3.17 20.44 12.30
CA PRO A 238 2.66 19.29 13.02
C PRO A 238 3.37 18.05 12.51
N SER A 239 3.84 17.31 13.48
CA SER A 239 4.76 16.22 13.31
C SER A 239 4.15 14.97 13.94
N ALA A 240 4.31 13.82 13.31
CA ALA A 240 3.78 12.56 13.80
C ALA A 240 4.88 11.60 14.24
N LEU A 241 4.59 10.84 15.30
CA LEU A 241 5.40 9.75 15.80
C LEU A 241 4.48 8.72 16.46
N GLY A 242 4.93 7.47 16.48
CA GLY A 242 4.25 6.36 17.13
C GLY A 242 3.94 5.21 16.18
N ALA A 243 3.92 4.01 16.73
CA ALA A 243 3.57 2.77 16.03
C ALA A 243 2.07 2.65 15.66
N SER A 244 1.22 3.59 16.08
CA SER A 244 -0.24 3.44 16.02
C SER A 244 -0.78 3.20 14.61
N ALA A 245 -0.18 3.81 13.57
CA ALA A 245 -0.56 3.53 12.19
C ALA A 245 -0.22 2.09 11.75
N ALA A 246 0.96 1.59 12.16
CA ALA A 246 1.37 0.22 11.90
C ALA A 246 0.47 -0.78 12.65
N VAL A 247 0.16 -0.50 13.92
CA VAL A 247 -0.77 -1.29 14.74
C VAL A 247 -2.18 -1.27 14.15
N ASN A 248 -2.67 -0.13 13.66
CA ASN A 248 -3.96 -0.06 12.98
C ASN A 248 -4.02 -0.92 11.71
N ALA A 249 -2.93 -1.02 10.95
CA ALA A 249 -2.88 -1.91 9.79
C ALA A 249 -3.04 -3.38 10.20
N LEU A 250 -2.41 -3.80 11.31
CA LEU A 250 -2.56 -5.14 11.87
C LEU A 250 -3.98 -5.36 12.44
N ALA A 251 -4.48 -4.39 13.21
CA ALA A 251 -5.80 -4.45 13.84
C ALA A 251 -6.91 -4.58 12.80
N VAL A 252 -6.86 -3.82 11.70
CA VAL A 252 -7.86 -3.93 10.62
C VAL A 252 -7.84 -5.32 10.00
N VAL A 253 -6.67 -5.91 9.75
CA VAL A 253 -6.59 -7.28 9.22
C VAL A 253 -7.19 -8.27 10.22
N ASP A 254 -6.82 -8.20 11.49
CA ASP A 254 -7.33 -9.10 12.53
C ASP A 254 -8.85 -8.98 12.73
N ILE A 255 -9.36 -7.76 12.85
CA ILE A 255 -10.79 -7.48 13.03
C ILE A 255 -11.61 -7.98 11.84
N LEU A 256 -11.11 -7.84 10.61
CA LEU A 256 -11.81 -8.32 9.42
C LEU A 256 -11.77 -9.85 9.28
N LEU A 257 -10.78 -10.52 9.89
CA LEU A 257 -10.71 -11.97 9.96
C LEU A 257 -11.59 -12.54 11.08
N PHE A 258 -11.70 -11.83 12.21
CA PHE A 258 -12.38 -12.30 13.41
C PHE A 258 -13.38 -11.24 13.97
N PRO A 259 -14.41 -10.84 13.20
CA PRO A 259 -15.24 -9.69 13.54
C PRO A 259 -16.09 -9.85 14.80
N THR A 260 -16.43 -11.09 15.16
CA THR A 260 -17.25 -11.43 16.34
C THR A 260 -16.42 -11.72 17.59
N ARG A 261 -15.08 -11.71 17.49
CA ARG A 261 -14.20 -11.95 18.64
C ARG A 261 -14.41 -10.84 19.68
N THR A 262 -14.58 -11.22 20.94
CA THR A 262 -14.69 -10.26 22.04
C THR A 262 -13.31 -9.68 22.36
N ILE A 263 -13.20 -8.34 22.33
CA ILE A 263 -12.03 -7.60 22.77
C ILE A 263 -12.45 -6.74 23.98
N LEU A 264 -11.62 -6.73 25.02
CA LEU A 264 -11.84 -5.90 26.20
C LEU A 264 -11.25 -4.50 25.98
N LEU A 265 -12.11 -3.51 25.71
CA LEU A 265 -11.70 -2.11 25.66
C LEU A 265 -11.21 -1.68 27.05
N TYR A 266 -9.97 -1.18 27.11
CA TYR A 266 -9.24 -0.85 28.35
C TYR A 266 -9.16 -2.00 29.36
N GLY A 267 -9.32 -3.25 28.93
CA GLY A 267 -9.34 -4.41 29.83
C GLY A 267 -10.62 -4.58 30.64
N ILE A 268 -11.65 -3.75 30.44
CA ILE A 268 -12.86 -3.72 31.26
C ILE A 268 -14.12 -3.99 30.43
N ILE A 269 -14.27 -3.33 29.28
CA ILE A 269 -15.53 -3.31 28.54
C ILE A 269 -15.46 -4.33 27.38
N PRO A 270 -16.14 -5.49 27.46
CA PRO A 270 -16.19 -6.44 26.37
C PRO A 270 -17.04 -5.91 25.22
N MET A 271 -16.48 -5.96 24.01
CA MET A 271 -17.22 -5.66 22.79
C MET A 271 -16.73 -6.49 21.61
N PRO A 272 -17.58 -6.73 20.58
CA PRO A 272 -17.13 -7.37 19.35
C PRO A 272 -16.02 -6.56 18.67
N ALA A 273 -15.03 -7.25 18.11
CA ALA A 273 -13.90 -6.66 17.41
C ALA A 273 -14.34 -5.72 16.28
N ALA A 274 -15.39 -6.09 15.54
CA ALA A 274 -15.97 -5.24 14.49
C ALA A 274 -16.54 -3.93 15.04
N LEU A 275 -17.18 -3.96 16.21
CA LEU A 275 -17.71 -2.74 16.85
C LEU A 275 -16.56 -1.84 17.30
N LEU A 276 -15.52 -2.40 17.93
CA LEU A 276 -14.32 -1.66 18.32
C LEU A 276 -13.66 -1.00 17.10
N GLY A 277 -13.49 -1.75 16.01
CA GLY A 277 -12.92 -1.26 14.75
C GLY A 277 -13.75 -0.13 14.14
N ALA A 278 -15.07 -0.25 14.13
CA ALA A 278 -15.98 0.78 13.64
C ALA A 278 -15.88 2.08 14.48
N LEU A 279 -15.83 1.97 15.81
CA LEU A 279 -15.67 3.11 16.71
C LEU A 279 -14.32 3.80 16.54
N TRP A 280 -13.23 3.04 16.39
CA TRP A 280 -11.91 3.60 16.11
C TRP A 280 -11.85 4.32 14.77
N LEU A 281 -12.41 3.71 13.73
CA LEU A 281 -12.49 4.34 12.41
C LEU A 281 -13.30 5.63 12.46
N LEU A 282 -14.46 5.61 13.13
CA LEU A 282 -15.31 6.80 13.29
C LEU A 282 -14.56 7.92 14.02
N ARG A 283 -13.90 7.61 15.15
CA ARG A 283 -13.07 8.57 15.88
C ARG A 283 -12.00 9.19 14.98
N ASP A 284 -11.29 8.39 14.20
CA ASP A 284 -10.21 8.88 13.34
C ASP A 284 -10.73 9.69 12.15
N VAL A 285 -11.88 9.33 11.57
CA VAL A 285 -12.54 10.16 10.56
C VAL A 285 -12.97 11.49 11.18
N SER A 286 -13.77 11.47 12.25
CA SER A 286 -14.26 12.68 12.92
C SER A 286 -13.11 13.60 13.36
N GLY A 287 -12.05 13.04 13.95
CA GLY A 287 -10.88 13.81 14.39
C GLY A 287 -10.05 14.39 13.24
N ALA A 288 -9.98 13.72 12.08
CA ALA A 288 -9.29 14.25 10.90
C ALA A 288 -9.96 15.52 10.34
N PHE A 289 -11.28 15.64 10.47
CA PHE A 289 -12.07 16.79 9.98
C PHE A 289 -12.44 17.82 11.06
N GLY A 290 -12.43 17.44 12.34
CA GLY A 290 -12.86 18.30 13.46
C GLY A 290 -11.87 19.39 13.90
N GLY A 291 -10.58 19.25 13.55
CA GLY A 291 -9.51 20.18 13.94
C GLY A 291 -9.15 20.14 15.45
N GLY A 292 -7.97 20.64 15.80
CA GLY A 292 -7.57 20.87 17.20
C GLY A 292 -7.07 19.66 18.00
N SER A 293 -6.97 18.46 17.41
CA SER A 293 -6.44 17.28 18.09
C SER A 293 -4.91 17.18 17.96
N SER A 294 -4.22 16.76 19.02
CA SER A 294 -2.81 16.37 19.00
C SER A 294 -2.57 14.98 18.41
N ILE A 295 -3.63 14.27 17.99
CA ILE A 295 -3.61 12.92 17.45
C ILE A 295 -3.51 12.98 15.91
N ALA A 296 -2.60 12.18 15.35
CA ALA A 296 -2.38 12.06 13.91
C ALA A 296 -3.46 11.18 13.23
N HIS A 297 -4.74 11.56 13.34
CA HIS A 297 -5.88 10.79 12.85
C HIS A 297 -5.77 10.38 11.37
N ALA A 298 -5.31 11.26 10.49
CA ALA A 298 -5.07 10.90 9.09
C ALA A 298 -4.00 9.80 8.91
N GLY A 299 -3.01 9.75 9.80
CA GLY A 299 -2.03 8.66 9.80
C GLY A 299 -2.64 7.33 10.23
N HIS A 300 -3.54 7.35 11.21
CA HIS A 300 -4.31 6.15 11.59
C HIS A 300 -5.15 5.61 10.43
N LEU A 301 -5.78 6.51 9.66
CA LEU A 301 -6.54 6.14 8.45
C LEU A 301 -5.64 5.56 7.36
N GLY A 302 -4.42 6.09 7.17
CA GLY A 302 -3.44 5.52 6.24
C GLY A 302 -3.02 4.08 6.61
N GLY A 303 -2.81 3.83 7.91
CA GLY A 303 -2.58 2.49 8.44
C GLY A 303 -3.77 1.56 8.21
N ALA A 304 -4.98 2.01 8.54
CA ALA A 304 -6.22 1.25 8.35
C ALA A 304 -6.46 0.88 6.87
N ALA A 305 -6.23 1.82 5.95
CA ALA A 305 -6.33 1.57 4.51
C ALA A 305 -5.32 0.50 4.04
N THR A 306 -4.11 0.48 4.61
CA THR A 306 -3.10 -0.54 4.31
C THR A 306 -3.54 -1.92 4.80
N GLY A 307 -4.10 -2.01 6.01
CA GLY A 307 -4.68 -3.24 6.53
C GLY A 307 -5.84 -3.76 5.67
N LEU A 308 -6.75 -2.88 5.25
CA LEU A 308 -7.84 -3.23 4.34
C LEU A 308 -7.31 -3.75 3.00
N ALA A 309 -6.33 -3.08 2.41
CA ALA A 309 -5.70 -3.51 1.17
C ALA A 309 -5.07 -4.91 1.30
N PHE A 310 -4.37 -5.17 2.41
CA PHE A 310 -3.82 -6.49 2.71
C PHE A 310 -4.92 -7.56 2.81
N PHE A 311 -5.99 -7.28 3.57
CA PHE A 311 -7.12 -8.21 3.70
C PHE A 311 -7.78 -8.51 2.36
N LEU A 312 -8.00 -7.48 1.53
CA LEU A 312 -8.56 -7.65 0.19
C LEU A 312 -7.63 -8.45 -0.75
N ALA A 313 -6.32 -8.28 -0.63
CA ALA A 313 -5.34 -9.08 -1.37
C ALA A 313 -5.35 -10.55 -0.91
N TYR A 314 -5.52 -10.80 0.38
CA TYR A 314 -5.75 -12.15 0.92
C TYR A 314 -7.03 -12.78 0.36
N ARG A 315 -8.16 -12.06 0.40
CA ARG A 315 -9.44 -12.52 -0.15
C ARG A 315 -9.40 -12.85 -1.65
N ARG A 316 -8.49 -12.21 -2.39
CA ARG A 316 -8.23 -12.49 -3.82
C ARG A 316 -7.20 -13.59 -4.07
N GLY A 317 -6.67 -14.22 -3.03
CA GLY A 317 -5.65 -15.28 -3.13
C GLY A 317 -4.25 -14.80 -3.52
N LEU A 318 -4.01 -13.47 -3.54
CA LEU A 318 -2.70 -12.88 -3.81
C LEU A 318 -1.75 -13.04 -2.62
N ILE A 319 -2.31 -12.98 -1.41
CA ILE A 319 -1.62 -13.28 -0.16
C ILE A 319 -2.16 -14.60 0.35
N ARG A 320 -1.27 -15.53 0.72
CA ARG A 320 -1.63 -16.82 1.30
C ARG A 320 -1.20 -16.92 2.77
N PRO A 321 -1.93 -17.69 3.59
CA PRO A 321 -1.49 -18.03 4.95
C PRO A 321 -0.14 -18.76 4.94
N ARG A 322 0.48 -18.87 6.10
CA ARG A 322 1.69 -19.69 6.27
C ARG A 322 1.36 -21.16 5.96
N GLY A 323 2.22 -21.83 5.20
CA GLY A 323 2.07 -23.25 4.85
C GLY A 323 1.22 -23.57 3.62
N TRP A 324 0.78 -22.57 2.85
CA TRP A 324 -0.01 -22.68 1.61
C TRP A 324 0.74 -22.29 0.32
#